data_AF-B1XRH6-F1
#
_entry.id   AF-B1XRH6-F1
#
_cell.length_a   1.000
_cell.length_b   1.000
_cell.length_c   1.000
_cell.angle_alpha   90.00
_cell.angle_beta   90.00
_cell.angle_gamma   90.00
#
_symmetry.space_group_name_H-M   'P 1'
#
loop_
_entity.id
_entity.type
_entity.pdbx_description
1 polymer ?
#
loop_
_entity_poly.entity_id
_entity_poly.type
_entity_poly.pdbx_seq_one_letter_code
_entity_poly.pdbx_strand_id
1 'polypeptide(L)'
;MGQITSLFVKKVVGVVEDALDKDDLLKSLGIDPDSAADPSQMVSDTDYYSFLEKIAIAENNGTTLPLRAGAAMRCDDYGAFGLAWKSATHLDCYSYFCAFCLNR
;
A
#
# COMPACT_ATOMS: atom_id res chain seq x y z
N MET A 1 17.33 -9.81 2.30
CA MET A 1 16.01 -9.96 1.66
C MET A 1 15.11 -8.87 2.22
N GLY A 2 14.48 -8.08 1.35
CA GLY A 2 13.54 -7.04 1.75
C GLY A 2 12.23 -7.65 2.23
N GLN A 3 11.51 -6.91 3.07
CA GLN A 3 10.21 -7.30 3.57
C GLN A 3 9.27 -6.11 3.55
N ILE A 4 8.01 -6.37 3.22
CA ILE A 4 6.95 -5.38 3.06
C ILE A 4 5.86 -5.76 4.04
N THR A 5 5.34 -4.79 4.80
CA THR A 5 4.23 -5.05 5.72
C THR A 5 2.93 -5.36 4.95
N SER A 6 2.14 -6.29 5.47
CA SER A 6 0.84 -6.69 4.93
C SER A 6 -0.14 -5.52 4.78
N LEU A 7 0.06 -4.43 5.54
CA LEU A 7 -0.71 -3.20 5.44
C LEU A 7 -0.66 -2.63 4.02
N PHE A 8 0.52 -2.57 3.39
CA PHE A 8 0.65 -2.09 2.01
C PHE A 8 -0.09 -3.00 1.03
N VAL A 9 -0.05 -4.32 1.24
CA VAL A 9 -0.78 -5.27 0.41
C VAL A 9 -2.29 -5.01 0.47
N LYS A 10 -2.86 -4.92 1.68
CA LYS A 10 -4.29 -4.63 1.88
C LYS A 10 -4.69 -3.29 1.24
N LYS A 11 -3.81 -2.28 1.26
CA LYS A 11 -4.04 -0.99 0.59
C LYS A 11 -4.05 -1.10 -0.93
N VAL A 12 -3.11 -1.85 -1.51
CA VAL A 12 -3.09 -2.10 -2.96
C VAL A 12 -4.36 -2.85 -3.39
N VAL A 13 -4.73 -3.91 -2.67
CA VAL A 13 -5.97 -4.67 -2.94
C VAL A 13 -7.22 -3.78 -2.80
N GLY A 14 -7.22 -2.82 -1.88
CA GLY A 14 -8.32 -1.87 -1.71
C GLY A 14 -8.57 -0.97 -2.93
N VAL A 15 -7.59 -0.82 -3.83
CA VAL A 15 -7.69 0.08 -5.00
C VAL A 15 -7.70 -0.63 -6.34
N VAL A 16 -7.63 -1.97 -6.36
CA VAL A 16 -7.72 -2.72 -7.62
C VAL A 16 -9.11 -2.61 -8.23
N GLU A 17 -9.20 -2.76 -9.55
CA GLU A 17 -10.44 -2.81 -10.31
C GLU A 17 -11.35 -3.94 -9.79
N ASP A 18 -12.65 -3.68 -9.66
CA ASP A 18 -13.62 -4.62 -9.07
C ASP A 18 -13.82 -5.91 -9.87
N ALA A 19 -13.27 -5.98 -11.09
CA ALA A 19 -13.23 -7.21 -11.89
C ALA A 19 -12.28 -8.27 -11.32
N LEU A 20 -11.34 -7.89 -10.45
CA LEU A 20 -10.41 -8.82 -9.79
C LEU A 20 -10.95 -9.28 -8.44
N ASP A 21 -10.76 -10.56 -8.15
CA ASP A 21 -11.09 -11.13 -6.86
C ASP A 21 -10.06 -10.70 -5.80
N LYS A 22 -10.48 -9.77 -4.93
CA LYS A 22 -9.67 -9.18 -3.87
C LYS A 22 -9.29 -10.21 -2.79
N ASP A 23 -10.16 -11.17 -2.51
CA ASP A 23 -9.92 -12.17 -1.47
C ASP A 23 -8.89 -13.20 -1.96
N ASP A 24 -9.00 -13.64 -3.20
CA ASP A 24 -8.03 -14.54 -3.82
C ASP A 24 -6.65 -13.90 -3.93
N LEU A 25 -6.59 -12.59 -4.24
CA LEU A 25 -5.36 -11.82 -4.22
C LEU A 25 -4.69 -11.82 -2.84
N LEU A 26 -5.44 -11.61 -1.75
CA LEU A 26 -4.90 -11.64 -0.37
C LEU A 26 -4.47 -13.06 0.04
N LYS A 27 -5.30 -14.07 -0.25
CA LYS A 27 -5.00 -15.48 0.04
C LYS A 27 -3.74 -15.96 -0.68
N SER A 28 -3.46 -15.46 -1.89
CA SER A 28 -2.24 -15.80 -2.64
C SER A 28 -0.94 -15.41 -1.91
N LEU A 29 -1.02 -14.47 -0.97
CA LEU A 29 0.08 -14.02 -0.12
C LEU A 29 -0.02 -14.55 1.32
N GLY A 30 -0.95 -15.48 1.59
CA GLY A 30 -1.19 -16.01 2.93
C GLY A 30 -1.83 -14.99 3.89
N ILE A 31 -2.50 -13.97 3.36
CA ILE A 31 -3.20 -12.96 4.17
C ILE A 31 -4.68 -13.35 4.24
N ASP A 32 -5.21 -13.42 5.45
CA ASP A 32 -6.63 -13.62 5.69
C ASP A 32 -7.42 -12.34 5.34
N PRO A 33 -8.38 -12.38 4.38
CA PRO A 33 -9.18 -11.21 4.00
C PRO A 33 -9.98 -10.61 5.15
N ASP A 34 -10.46 -11.44 6.08
CA ASP A 34 -11.32 -11.01 7.18
C ASP A 34 -10.52 -10.53 8.41
N SER A 35 -9.21 -10.75 8.42
CA SER A 35 -8.35 -10.30 9.50
C SER A 35 -8.19 -8.78 9.51
N ALA A 36 -8.08 -8.21 10.72
CA ALA A 36 -7.66 -6.82 10.87
C ALA A 36 -6.28 -6.58 10.22
N ALA A 37 -5.98 -5.33 9.85
CA ALA A 37 -4.64 -5.01 9.35
C ALA A 37 -3.61 -5.15 10.49
N ASP A 38 -2.65 -6.07 10.34
CA ASP A 38 -1.53 -6.26 11.27
C ASP A 38 -0.23 -5.76 10.62
N PRO A 39 0.35 -4.64 11.10
CA PRO A 39 1.60 -4.12 10.55
C PRO A 39 2.81 -5.04 10.79
N SER A 40 2.70 -6.00 11.72
CA SER A 40 3.75 -6.98 12.06
C SER A 40 3.81 -8.16 11.09
N GLN A 41 2.73 -8.41 10.34
CA GLN A 41 2.72 -9.45 9.32
C GLN A 41 3.52 -8.97 8.12
N MET A 42 4.60 -9.69 7.80
CA MET A 42 5.55 -9.34 6.74
C MET A 42 5.41 -10.28 5.54
N VAL A 43 5.52 -9.72 4.35
CA VAL A 43 5.57 -10.41 3.05
C VAL A 43 6.96 -10.20 2.46
N SER A 44 7.50 -11.20 1.76
CA SER A 44 8.78 -11.04 1.08
C SER A 44 8.67 -9.99 -0.03
N ASP A 45 9.76 -9.26 -0.29
CA ASP A 45 9.83 -8.34 -1.42
C ASP A 45 9.53 -9.01 -2.76
N THR A 46 10.04 -10.23 -2.94
CA THR A 46 9.86 -11.02 -4.15
C THR A 46 8.38 -11.34 -4.36
N ASP A 47 7.69 -11.85 -3.33
CA ASP A 47 6.26 -12.16 -3.42
C ASP A 47 5.43 -10.89 -3.66
N TYR A 48 5.78 -9.78 -2.99
CA TYR A 48 5.11 -8.51 -3.16
C TYR A 48 5.23 -7.95 -4.58
N TYR A 49 6.44 -7.95 -5.16
CA TYR A 49 6.62 -7.44 -6.52
C TYR A 49 6.02 -8.37 -7.58
N SER A 50 6.09 -9.69 -7.41
CA SER A 50 5.37 -10.64 -8.28
C SER A 50 3.86 -10.46 -8.19
N PHE A 51 3.34 -10.13 -7.01
CA PHE A 51 1.93 -9.78 -6.82
C PHE A 51 1.54 -8.50 -7.57
N LEU A 52 2.34 -7.44 -7.49
CA LEU A 52 2.09 -6.21 -8.24
C LEU A 52 2.11 -6.44 -9.76
N GLU A 53 3.05 -7.25 -10.26
CA GLU A 53 3.15 -7.60 -11.67
C GLU A 53 1.89 -8.33 -12.17
N LYS A 54 1.38 -9.30 -11.38
CA LYS A 54 0.14 -10.01 -11.72
C LYS A 54 -1.06 -9.06 -11.83
N ILE A 55 -1.22 -8.12 -10.90
CA ILE A 55 -2.31 -7.14 -10.96
C ILE A 55 -2.14 -6.22 -12.16
N ALA A 56 -0.92 -5.72 -12.40
CA ALA A 56 -0.64 -4.81 -13.50
C ALA A 56 -0.94 -5.42 -14.88
N ILE A 57 -0.78 -6.74 -15.04
CA ILE A 57 -1.14 -7.48 -16.25
C ILE A 57 -2.65 -7.71 -16.35
N ALA A 58 -3.33 -7.94 -15.22
CA ALA A 58 -4.73 -8.34 -15.19
C ALA A 58 -5.71 -7.15 -15.28
N GLU A 59 -5.31 -5.96 -14.83
CA GLU A 59 -6.14 -4.75 -14.90
C GLU A 59 -6.03 -4.04 -16.25
N ASN A 60 -7.11 -3.34 -16.64
CA ASN A 60 -7.07 -2.51 -17.84
C ASN A 60 -6.15 -1.29 -17.66
N ASN A 61 -6.08 -0.74 -16.44
CA ASN A 61 -5.24 0.42 -16.10
C ASN A 61 -4.10 0.07 -15.14
N GLY A 62 -3.47 -1.10 -15.31
CA GLY A 62 -2.43 -1.60 -14.41
C GLY A 62 -1.23 -0.65 -14.20
N THR A 63 -0.86 0.14 -15.20
CA THR A 63 0.23 1.14 -15.10
C THR A 63 -0.08 2.27 -14.10
N THR A 64 -1.35 2.51 -13.79
CA THR A 64 -1.79 3.52 -12.81
C THR A 64 -1.90 2.97 -11.39
N LEU A 65 -1.71 1.66 -11.19
CA LEU A 65 -1.82 1.01 -9.88
C LEU A 65 -0.96 1.69 -8.80
N PRO A 66 0.32 2.04 -9.04
CA PRO A 66 1.13 2.73 -8.03
C PRO A 66 0.57 4.10 -7.63
N LEU A 67 -0.04 4.82 -8.59
CA LEU A 67 -0.65 6.13 -8.33
C LEU A 67 -1.91 5.98 -7.47
N ARG A 68 -2.77 4.99 -7.78
CA ARG A 68 -3.96 4.69 -6.99
C ARG A 68 -3.61 4.20 -5.59
N ALA A 69 -2.63 3.31 -5.47
CA ALA A 69 -2.16 2.79 -4.18
C ALA A 69 -1.56 3.90 -3.32
N GLY A 70 -0.72 4.75 -3.91
CA GLY A 70 -0.20 5.96 -3.26
C GLY A 70 -1.34 6.87 -2.80
N ALA A 71 -2.34 7.09 -3.65
CA ALA A 71 -3.51 7.92 -3.37
C ALA A 71 -4.48 7.38 -2.29
N ALA A 72 -4.30 6.14 -1.86
CA ALA A 72 -5.08 5.51 -0.78
C ALA A 72 -4.35 5.46 0.57
N MET A 73 -3.06 5.84 0.60
CA MET A 73 -2.31 5.91 1.84
C MET A 73 -2.81 7.08 2.72
N ARG A 74 -2.54 7.01 4.02
CA ARG A 74 -2.75 8.07 4.99
C ARG A 74 -1.54 8.12 5.90
N CYS A 75 -1.30 9.25 6.56
CA CYS A 75 -0.14 9.31 7.47
C CYS A 75 -0.26 8.26 8.59
N ASP A 76 -1.47 7.93 9.05
CA ASP A 76 -1.68 6.93 10.09
C ASP A 76 -1.20 5.53 9.68
N ASP A 77 -1.14 5.23 8.37
CA ASP A 77 -0.62 3.98 7.84
C ASP A 77 0.91 3.86 8.01
N TYR A 78 1.61 4.98 8.23
CA TYR A 78 3.06 5.03 8.43
C TYR A 78 3.48 5.12 9.91
N GLY A 79 2.53 5.06 10.85
CA GLY A 79 2.80 5.08 12.28
C GLY A 79 3.60 6.32 12.74
N ALA A 80 4.70 6.12 13.47
CA ALA A 80 5.52 7.20 13.99
C ALA A 80 6.08 8.12 12.88
N PHE A 81 6.37 7.57 11.70
CA PHE A 81 6.79 8.35 10.55
C PHE A 81 5.68 9.31 10.08
N GLY A 82 4.44 8.82 10.04
CA GLY A 82 3.29 9.65 9.70
C GLY A 82 2.97 10.71 10.75
N LEU A 83 3.19 10.43 12.03
CA LEU A 83 3.07 11.42 13.10
C LEU A 83 4.11 12.54 12.96
N ALA A 84 5.37 12.16 12.71
CA ALA A 84 6.44 13.12 12.44
C ALA A 84 6.07 14.03 11.26
N TRP A 85 5.51 13.44 10.20
CA TRP A 85 4.98 14.18 9.04
C TRP A 85 3.89 15.17 9.42
N LYS A 86 2.86 14.73 10.15
CA LYS A 86 1.74 15.59 10.59
C LYS A 86 2.21 16.75 11.49
N SER A 87 3.30 16.55 12.23
CA SER A 87 3.85 17.56 13.15
C SER A 87 4.86 18.52 12.53
N ALA A 88 5.29 18.29 11.29
CA ALA A 88 6.29 19.12 10.63
C ALA A 88 5.71 20.51 10.30
N THR A 89 6.45 21.56 10.67
CA THR A 89 6.03 22.95 10.45
C THR A 89 6.44 23.51 9.09
N HIS A 90 7.38 22.85 8.39
CA HIS A 90 7.89 23.23 7.09
C HIS A 90 8.14 22.01 6.20
N LEU A 91 7.94 22.17 4.89
CA LEU A 91 8.09 21.11 3.89
C LEU A 91 9.56 20.78 3.59
N ASP A 92 10.49 21.71 3.90
CA ASP A 92 11.93 21.57 3.63
C ASP A 92 12.60 20.45 4.43
N CYS A 93 11.91 19.93 5.44
CA CYS A 93 12.42 18.82 6.23
C CYS A 93 12.53 17.50 5.42
N TYR A 94 11.79 17.33 4.30
CA TYR A 94 11.91 16.16 3.42
C TYR A 94 11.34 16.45 2.00
N SER A 95 12.22 16.65 1.01
CA SER A 95 11.90 17.32 -0.25
C SER A 95 11.17 16.51 -1.36
N TYR A 96 10.51 15.37 -1.09
CA TYR A 96 9.93 14.57 -2.19
C TYR A 96 8.52 13.98 -2.03
N PHE A 97 7.82 14.12 -0.90
CA PHE A 97 6.55 13.39 -0.70
C PHE A 97 5.45 14.14 0.09
N CYS A 98 5.49 15.48 0.15
CA CYS A 98 4.69 16.25 1.13
C CYS A 98 3.25 16.60 0.76
N ALA A 99 2.86 16.52 -0.51
CA ALA A 99 1.54 16.99 -0.94
C ALA A 99 0.37 16.09 -0.49
N PHE A 100 0.64 14.85 -0.08
CA PHE A 100 -0.40 13.83 0.04
C PHE A 100 -1.02 13.72 1.45
N CYS A 101 -0.30 14.13 2.50
CA CYS A 101 -0.68 13.91 3.89
C CYS A 101 -1.53 15.03 4.53
N LEU A 102 -1.60 16.22 3.94
CA LEU A 102 -2.20 17.42 4.56
C LEU A 102 -3.69 17.64 4.24
N ASN A 103 -4.28 16.89 3.30
CA ASN A 103 -5.60 17.21 2.73
C ASN A 103 -6.67 16.10 2.87
N ARG A 104 -6.44 15.05 3.67
CA ARG A 104 -7.38 13.96 4.00
C ARG A 104 -7.08 13.34 5.36
#